data_AF-A0A1V2P415-F1
#
_entry.id   AF-A0A1V2P415-F1
#
_cell.length_a   1.000
_cell.length_b   1.000
_cell.length_c   1.000
_cell.angle_alpha   90.00
_cell.angle_beta   90.00
_cell.angle_gamma   90.00
#
_symmetry.space_group_name_H-M   'P 1'
#
loop_
_entity.id
_entity.type
_entity.pdbx_description
1 polymer ?
#
loop_
_entity_poly.entity_id
_entity_poly.type
_entity_poly.pdbx_seq_one_letter_code
_entity_poly.pdbx_strand_id
1 'polypeptide(L)'
;MLMARYTLPDTPIAAATADIGHVAVDLALTLSGNVVVTSTDQAAAEPEVLDRISEGMFISGLGTDAPSITCPASHRFVQRGTTYAEPATMIFHGDGMIDFAHDGATATGTFAYRLAVTVTPHNGEPAHVSSSEQWFTYNGGTLASIGAIVLIGERLGALD
;
A
#
# COMPACT_ATOMS: atom_id res chain seq x y z
N MET A 1 5.30 -2.20 -31.55
CA MET A 1 5.21 -1.67 -30.18
C MET A 1 3.74 -1.55 -29.84
N LEU A 2 3.29 -2.36 -28.92
CA LEU A 2 1.93 -2.36 -28.39
C LEU A 2 1.90 -1.50 -27.13
N MET A 3 0.78 -0.83 -26.92
CA MET A 3 0.56 0.06 -25.79
C MET A 3 -0.85 -0.16 -25.28
N ALA A 4 -0.96 -0.52 -24.00
CA ALA A 4 -2.21 -0.72 -23.30
C ALA A 4 -2.27 0.19 -22.07
N ARG A 5 -3.48 0.67 -21.77
CA ARG A 5 -3.74 1.52 -20.60
C ARG A 5 -4.64 0.76 -19.64
N TYR A 6 -4.22 0.73 -18.38
CA TYR A 6 -4.94 0.09 -17.28
C TYR A 6 -5.30 1.13 -16.23
N THR A 7 -6.50 0.98 -15.69
CA THR A 7 -6.94 1.74 -14.52
C THR A 7 -6.72 0.86 -13.29
N LEU A 8 -5.99 1.38 -12.30
CA LEU A 8 -5.78 0.68 -11.05
C LEU A 8 -7.11 0.59 -10.28
N PRO A 9 -7.39 -0.54 -9.62
CA PRO A 9 -8.65 -0.74 -8.92
C PRO A 9 -8.76 0.18 -7.71
N ASP A 10 -9.98 0.54 -7.33
CA ASP A 10 -10.26 1.27 -6.08
C ASP A 10 -10.39 0.29 -4.88
N THR A 11 -9.60 -0.77 -4.89
CA THR A 11 -9.53 -1.81 -3.84
C THR A 11 -8.08 -1.99 -3.37
N PRO A 12 -7.84 -2.54 -2.17
CA PRO A 12 -6.48 -2.86 -1.74
C PRO A 12 -5.78 -3.74 -2.78
N ILE A 13 -4.57 -3.35 -3.17
CA ILE A 13 -3.71 -4.13 -4.06
C ILE A 13 -2.68 -4.94 -3.29
N ALA A 14 -2.49 -4.64 -2.01
CA ALA A 14 -1.61 -5.39 -1.12
C ALA A 14 -2.08 -5.23 0.33
N ALA A 15 -1.99 -6.28 1.12
CA ALA A 15 -2.41 -6.26 2.52
C ALA A 15 -1.53 -7.14 3.41
N ALA A 16 -1.57 -6.86 4.71
CA ALA A 16 -0.97 -7.71 5.73
C ALA A 16 -1.69 -7.55 7.07
N THR A 17 -1.60 -8.59 7.89
CA THR A 17 -2.03 -8.55 9.29
C THR A 17 -0.86 -8.95 10.16
N ALA A 18 -0.63 -8.20 11.24
CA ALA A 18 0.35 -8.52 12.27
C ALA A 18 -0.33 -8.58 13.63
N ASP A 19 -0.08 -9.65 14.39
CA ASP A 19 -0.59 -9.80 15.75
C ASP A 19 0.55 -9.58 16.76
N ILE A 20 0.37 -8.64 17.68
CA ILE A 20 1.37 -8.21 18.68
C ILE A 20 0.85 -8.50 20.10
N GLY A 21 0.18 -9.65 20.24
CA GLY A 21 -0.21 -10.25 21.52
C GLY A 21 -1.42 -9.61 22.19
N HIS A 22 -1.53 -8.27 22.18
CA HIS A 22 -2.67 -7.54 22.75
C HIS A 22 -3.47 -6.76 21.70
N VAL A 23 -2.94 -6.62 20.48
CA VAL A 23 -3.61 -5.99 19.33
C VAL A 23 -3.32 -6.78 18.05
N ALA A 24 -4.29 -6.79 17.15
CA ALA A 24 -4.09 -7.07 15.73
C ALA A 24 -3.92 -5.75 14.98
N VAL A 25 -3.01 -5.72 14.01
CA VAL A 25 -2.72 -4.58 13.15
C VAL A 25 -2.95 -4.99 11.70
N ASP A 26 -3.96 -4.42 11.08
CA ASP A 26 -4.32 -4.68 9.67
C ASP A 26 -3.83 -3.53 8.79
N LEU A 27 -3.15 -3.88 7.70
CA LEU A 27 -2.62 -2.96 6.71
C LEU A 27 -3.25 -3.26 5.36
N ALA A 28 -3.73 -2.23 4.69
CA ALA A 28 -4.28 -2.31 3.35
C ALA A 28 -3.77 -1.13 2.50
N LEU A 29 -3.05 -1.44 1.43
CA LEU A 29 -2.52 -0.47 0.47
C LEU A 29 -3.39 -0.48 -0.80
N THR A 30 -4.00 0.65 -1.10
CA THR A 30 -4.74 0.91 -2.34
C THR A 30 -3.96 1.89 -3.20
N LEU A 31 -3.87 1.62 -4.50
CA LEU A 31 -3.35 2.57 -5.49
C LEU A 31 -4.46 2.91 -6.47
N SER A 32 -4.65 4.18 -6.78
CA SER A 32 -5.63 4.64 -7.77
C SER A 32 -4.95 5.52 -8.81
N GLY A 33 -5.30 5.32 -10.08
CA GLY A 33 -4.62 6.02 -11.17
C GLY A 33 -4.61 5.21 -12.45
N ASN A 34 -3.72 5.60 -13.36
CA ASN A 34 -3.58 4.94 -14.64
C ASN A 34 -2.14 4.51 -14.87
N VAL A 35 -1.99 3.31 -15.40
CA VAL A 35 -0.71 2.74 -15.80
C VAL A 35 -0.75 2.45 -17.28
N VAL A 36 0.31 2.82 -17.98
CA VAL A 36 0.53 2.49 -19.38
C VAL A 36 1.58 1.40 -19.42
N VAL A 37 1.23 0.28 -20.03
CA VAL A 37 2.15 -0.82 -20.33
C VAL A 37 2.52 -0.73 -21.81
N THR A 38 3.81 -0.81 -22.10
CA THR A 38 4.33 -0.88 -23.46
C THR A 38 5.14 -2.16 -23.65
N SER A 39 4.90 -2.89 -24.73
CA SER A 39 5.58 -4.15 -25.04
C SER A 39 5.89 -4.27 -26.54
N THR A 40 6.91 -5.06 -26.88
CA THR A 40 7.23 -5.42 -28.26
C THR A 40 6.59 -6.72 -28.72
N ASP A 41 6.07 -7.55 -27.81
CA ASP A 41 5.45 -8.84 -28.07
C ASP A 41 4.00 -8.85 -27.55
N GLN A 42 3.06 -9.34 -28.36
CA GLN A 42 1.63 -9.40 -28.03
C GLN A 42 1.29 -10.56 -27.08
N ALA A 43 2.14 -11.59 -27.03
CA ALA A 43 1.94 -12.79 -26.23
C ALA A 43 2.67 -12.74 -24.87
N ALA A 44 3.61 -11.81 -24.70
CA ALA A 44 4.37 -11.65 -23.46
C ALA A 44 3.79 -10.50 -22.60
N ALA A 45 3.43 -10.86 -21.36
CA ALA A 45 3.64 -10.03 -20.18
C ALA A 45 2.67 -8.87 -19.85
N GLU A 46 1.45 -8.78 -20.39
CA GLU A 46 0.48 -7.77 -19.90
C GLU A 46 -0.02 -8.05 -18.45
N PRO A 47 -0.44 -9.28 -18.06
CA PRO A 47 -0.87 -9.54 -16.68
C PRO A 47 0.29 -9.58 -15.68
N GLU A 48 1.43 -10.18 -16.07
CA GLU A 48 2.56 -10.40 -15.17
C GLU A 48 3.24 -9.08 -14.77
N VAL A 49 3.42 -8.14 -15.71
CA VAL A 49 3.97 -6.82 -15.38
C VAL A 49 3.03 -6.05 -14.44
N LEU A 50 1.71 -6.23 -14.56
CA LEU A 50 0.77 -5.60 -13.64
C LEU A 50 0.85 -6.22 -12.25
N ASP A 51 0.95 -7.55 -12.14
CA ASP A 51 1.11 -8.23 -10.85
C ASP A 51 2.40 -7.79 -10.11
N ARG A 52 3.46 -7.47 -10.85
CA ARG A 52 4.70 -6.89 -10.29
C ARG A 52 4.51 -5.53 -9.63
N ILE A 53 3.41 -4.81 -9.90
CA ILE A 53 3.15 -3.51 -9.29
C ILE A 53 2.95 -3.65 -7.79
N SER A 54 2.27 -4.68 -7.31
CA SER A 54 1.92 -4.89 -5.89
C SER A 54 2.91 -5.77 -5.13
N GLU A 55 3.87 -6.38 -5.83
CA GLU A 55 4.74 -7.40 -5.26
C GLU A 55 5.75 -6.82 -4.25
N GLY A 56 5.85 -7.46 -3.08
CA GLY A 56 6.94 -7.22 -2.13
C GLY A 56 6.92 -5.82 -1.51
N MET A 57 5.73 -5.20 -1.39
CA MET A 57 5.58 -3.91 -0.73
C MET A 57 6.02 -4.00 0.72
N PHE A 58 6.95 -3.14 1.11
CA PHE A 58 7.55 -3.13 2.43
C PHE A 58 7.23 -1.81 3.10
N ILE A 59 6.56 -1.89 4.26
CA ILE A 59 6.13 -0.76 5.07
C ILE A 59 7.00 -0.70 6.32
N SER A 60 7.62 0.44 6.59
CA SER A 60 8.41 0.64 7.81
C SER A 60 8.06 1.96 8.49
N GLY A 61 8.41 2.09 9.77
CA GLY A 61 8.13 3.30 10.53
C GLY A 61 6.64 3.52 10.85
N LEU A 62 5.85 2.45 10.99
CA LEU A 62 4.41 2.52 11.27
C LEU A 62 4.03 3.30 12.54
N GLY A 63 4.97 3.44 13.49
CA GLY A 63 4.77 4.23 14.71
C GLY A 63 4.95 5.74 14.52
N THR A 64 5.21 6.23 13.31
CA THR A 64 5.40 7.64 12.99
C THR A 64 4.28 8.19 12.13
N ASP A 65 4.21 9.52 12.02
CA ASP A 65 3.29 10.22 11.13
C ASP A 65 3.68 10.11 9.65
N ALA A 66 4.83 9.52 9.33
CA ALA A 66 5.38 9.39 7.98
C ALA A 66 6.04 8.00 7.76
N PRO A 67 5.27 6.91 7.69
CA PRO A 67 5.79 5.60 7.34
C PRO A 67 6.37 5.59 5.93
N SER A 68 7.39 4.76 5.72
CA SER A 68 8.01 4.56 4.42
C SER A 68 7.40 3.36 3.70
N ILE A 69 7.09 3.53 2.41
CA ILE A 69 6.66 2.47 1.50
C ILE A 69 7.77 2.25 0.47
N THR A 70 8.23 1.02 0.34
CA THR A 70 9.24 0.61 -0.64
C THR A 70 8.81 -0.68 -1.32
N CYS A 71 9.33 -0.95 -2.51
CA CYS A 71 9.07 -2.20 -3.21
C CYS A 71 10.23 -2.55 -4.15
N PRO A 72 10.38 -3.82 -4.56
CA PRO A 72 11.37 -4.25 -5.54
C PRO A 72 11.26 -3.53 -6.88
N ALA A 73 10.03 -3.17 -7.29
CA ALA A 73 9.79 -2.42 -8.52
C ALA A 73 10.22 -0.95 -8.46
N SER A 74 10.76 -0.49 -7.32
CA SER A 74 11.32 0.86 -7.13
C SER A 74 10.33 2.00 -7.40
N HIS A 75 9.03 1.76 -7.17
CA HIS A 75 8.03 2.82 -7.21
C HIS A 75 8.38 3.91 -6.21
N ARG A 76 8.12 5.16 -6.59
CA ARG A 76 8.35 6.30 -5.70
C ARG A 76 7.06 6.67 -5.01
N PHE A 77 7.09 6.75 -3.68
CA PHE A 77 5.97 7.19 -2.86
C PHE A 77 6.33 8.52 -2.18
N VAL A 78 5.41 9.48 -2.24
CA VAL A 78 5.51 10.78 -1.58
C VAL A 78 4.26 11.00 -0.77
N GLN A 79 4.39 10.92 0.55
CA GLN A 79 3.27 11.19 1.45
C GLN A 79 2.85 12.65 1.38
N ARG A 80 1.54 12.88 1.38
CA ARG A 80 0.92 14.21 1.40
C ARG A 80 0.23 14.53 2.71
N GLY A 81 -0.25 13.52 3.41
CA GLY A 81 -0.89 13.71 4.69
C GLY A 81 -1.35 12.42 5.33
N THR A 82 -1.99 12.59 6.47
CA THR A 82 -2.64 11.53 7.22
C THR A 82 -4.05 11.96 7.60
N THR A 83 -4.94 10.99 7.69
CA THR A 83 -6.32 11.20 8.15
C THR A 83 -6.66 10.07 9.10
N TYR A 84 -7.04 10.43 10.32
CA TYR A 84 -7.65 9.48 11.22
C TYR A 84 -9.09 9.20 10.79
N ALA A 85 -9.39 7.93 10.53
CA ALA A 85 -10.71 7.42 10.25
C ALA A 85 -11.20 6.60 11.45
N GLU A 86 -12.24 7.11 12.08
CA GLU A 86 -12.86 6.45 13.23
C GLU A 86 -13.33 5.02 12.88
N PRO A 87 -13.27 4.08 13.84
CA PRO A 87 -12.87 4.27 15.23
C PRO A 87 -11.39 3.95 15.52
N ALA A 88 -10.60 3.49 14.54
CA ALA A 88 -9.31 2.87 14.84
C ALA A 88 -8.27 2.94 13.72
N THR A 89 -8.59 3.57 12.59
CA THR A 89 -7.77 3.49 11.39
C THR A 89 -7.01 4.78 11.15
N MET A 90 -5.70 4.70 11.03
CA MET A 90 -4.89 5.78 10.45
C MET A 90 -4.77 5.56 8.94
N ILE A 91 -5.08 6.58 8.16
CA ILE A 91 -4.92 6.57 6.72
C ILE A 91 -3.75 7.47 6.35
N PHE A 92 -2.73 6.90 5.72
CA PHE A 92 -1.65 7.64 5.09
C PHE A 92 -1.96 7.75 3.60
N HIS A 93 -1.87 8.96 3.05
CA HIS A 93 -2.18 9.18 1.65
C HIS A 93 -1.15 10.08 0.98
N GLY A 94 -0.99 9.88 -0.32
CA GLY A 94 -0.10 10.69 -1.12
C GLY A 94 -0.08 10.26 -2.57
N ASP A 95 1.01 10.60 -3.24
CA ASP A 95 1.19 10.35 -4.66
C ASP A 95 2.39 9.44 -4.90
N GLY A 96 2.44 8.84 -6.08
CA GLY A 96 3.60 8.09 -6.50
C GLY A 96 3.71 7.92 -8.01
N MET A 97 4.78 7.25 -8.40
CA MET A 97 5.13 7.00 -9.79
C MET A 97 5.59 5.55 -9.96
N ILE A 98 5.06 4.92 -11.01
CA ILE A 98 5.48 3.62 -11.53
C ILE A 98 6.37 3.92 -12.74
N ASP A 99 7.56 3.33 -12.76
CA ASP A 99 8.48 3.35 -13.90
C ASP A 99 9.43 2.17 -13.76
N PHE A 100 9.06 1.04 -14.35
CA PHE A 100 9.89 -0.17 -14.34
C PHE A 100 9.67 -1.02 -15.58
N ALA A 101 10.64 -1.88 -15.87
CA ALA A 101 10.57 -2.84 -16.95
C ALA A 101 10.70 -4.27 -16.41
N HIS A 102 9.98 -5.20 -17.02
CA HIS A 102 10.00 -6.61 -16.70
C HIS A 102 9.67 -7.42 -17.95
N ASP A 103 10.50 -8.43 -18.26
CA ASP A 103 10.27 -9.41 -19.33
C ASP A 103 9.83 -8.82 -20.69
N GLY A 104 10.47 -7.71 -21.08
CA GLY A 104 10.22 -7.04 -22.37
C GLY A 104 9.02 -6.08 -22.38
N ALA A 105 8.34 -5.91 -21.25
CA ALA A 105 7.31 -4.91 -21.04
C ALA A 105 7.80 -3.80 -20.10
N THR A 106 7.35 -2.56 -20.34
CA THR A 106 7.60 -1.41 -19.46
C THR A 106 6.28 -0.85 -18.97
N ALA A 107 6.13 -0.71 -17.66
CA ALA A 107 4.99 -0.08 -17.02
C ALA A 107 5.37 1.33 -16.52
N THR A 108 4.57 2.33 -16.90
CA THR A 108 4.76 3.73 -16.51
C THR A 108 3.45 4.36 -16.08
N GLY A 109 3.47 5.23 -15.08
CA GLY A 109 2.27 5.93 -14.65
C GLY A 109 2.45 6.73 -13.37
N THR A 110 1.45 7.56 -13.06
CA THR A 110 1.32 8.22 -11.76
C THR A 110 0.08 7.70 -11.05
N PHE A 111 0.15 7.61 -9.74
CA PHE A 111 -0.95 7.11 -8.91
C PHE A 111 -1.08 7.95 -7.64
N ALA A 112 -2.29 8.01 -7.11
CA ALA A 112 -2.52 8.30 -5.70
C ALA A 112 -2.45 6.99 -4.91
N TYR A 113 -1.96 7.05 -3.68
CA TYR A 113 -1.97 5.90 -2.78
C TYR A 113 -2.72 6.20 -1.49
N ARG A 114 -3.26 5.13 -0.91
CA ARG A 114 -3.88 5.12 0.40
C ARG A 114 -3.41 3.88 1.15
N LEU A 115 -2.69 4.06 2.25
CA LEU A 115 -2.33 3.02 3.19
C LEU A 115 -3.21 3.16 4.44
N ALA A 116 -4.15 2.24 4.64
CA ALA A 116 -4.93 2.15 5.87
C ALA A 116 -4.22 1.23 6.86
N VAL A 117 -4.07 1.71 8.10
CA VAL A 117 -3.50 0.97 9.23
C VAL A 117 -4.56 0.95 10.34
N THR A 118 -5.14 -0.21 10.60
CA THR A 118 -6.17 -0.40 11.62
C THR A 118 -5.60 -1.15 12.79
N VAL A 119 -5.77 -0.63 14.01
CA VAL A 119 -5.33 -1.29 15.24
C VAL A 119 -6.55 -1.77 16.01
N THR A 120 -6.66 -3.08 16.17
CA THR A 120 -7.79 -3.74 16.84
C THR A 120 -7.29 -4.41 18.11
N PRO A 121 -7.69 -3.96 19.31
CA PRO A 121 -7.35 -4.65 20.55
C PRO A 121 -8.04 -6.01 20.63
N HIS A 122 -7.33 -7.03 21.10
CA HIS A 122 -7.91 -8.37 21.33
C HIS A 122 -8.87 -8.38 22.51
N ASN A 123 -8.62 -7.51 23.51
CA ASN A 123 -9.42 -7.41 24.72
C ASN A 123 -9.93 -5.97 24.88
N GLY A 124 -11.23 -5.78 24.66
CA GLY A 124 -11.90 -4.50 24.85
C GLY A 124 -12.18 -3.74 23.56
N GLU A 125 -12.55 -2.48 23.70
CA GLU A 125 -12.84 -1.59 22.58
C GLU A 125 -11.60 -0.79 22.15
N PRO A 126 -11.50 -0.39 20.88
CA PRO A 126 -10.48 0.57 20.45
C PRO A 126 -10.48 1.81 21.34
N ALA A 127 -9.29 2.37 21.59
CA ALA A 127 -9.18 3.61 22.34
C ALA A 127 -9.98 4.72 21.64
N HIS A 128 -10.83 5.42 22.40
CA HIS A 128 -11.58 6.55 21.87
C HIS A 128 -10.63 7.74 21.67
N VAL A 129 -10.17 7.92 20.44
CA VAL A 129 -9.32 9.04 20.01
C VAL A 129 -10.09 9.88 18.99
N SER A 130 -9.84 11.19 18.98
CA SER A 130 -10.53 12.14 18.10
C SER A 130 -9.60 12.87 17.13
N SER A 131 -8.31 12.54 17.13
CA SER A 131 -7.31 13.15 16.25
C SER A 131 -6.18 12.19 15.90
N SER A 132 -5.47 12.50 14.82
CA SER A 132 -4.27 11.75 14.41
C SER A 132 -3.18 11.74 15.49
N GLU A 133 -2.96 12.88 16.15
CA GLU A 133 -1.96 13.01 17.22
C GLU A 133 -2.27 12.09 18.41
N GLN A 134 -3.53 12.03 18.83
CA GLN A 134 -3.96 11.12 19.88
C GLN A 134 -3.78 9.66 19.44
N TRP A 135 -4.16 9.32 18.20
CA TRP A 135 -3.98 7.97 17.67
C TRP A 135 -2.51 7.52 17.73
N PHE A 136 -1.55 8.38 17.34
CA PHE A 136 -0.12 8.07 17.46
C PHE A 136 0.35 8.00 18.91
N THR A 137 -0.17 8.85 19.80
CA THR A 137 0.15 8.78 21.23
C THR A 137 -0.24 7.43 21.83
N TYR A 138 -1.38 6.88 21.44
CA TYR A 138 -1.86 5.58 21.93
C TYR A 138 -1.19 4.39 21.24
N ASN A 139 -1.03 4.43 19.92
CA ASN A 139 -0.63 3.25 19.13
C ASN A 139 0.83 3.26 18.70
N GLY A 140 1.51 4.41 18.72
CA GLY A 140 2.84 4.60 18.14
C GLY A 140 3.90 3.69 18.74
N GLY A 141 3.88 3.48 20.07
CA GLY A 141 4.80 2.56 20.75
C GLY A 141 4.62 1.10 20.30
N THR A 142 3.37 0.64 20.22
CA THR A 142 3.05 -0.72 19.75
C THR A 142 3.43 -0.90 18.28
N LEU A 143 3.13 0.06 17.42
CA LEU A 143 3.47 0.02 16.00
C LEU A 143 4.98 0.11 15.74
N ALA A 144 5.71 0.89 16.55
CA ALA A 144 7.17 0.97 16.48
C ALA A 144 7.85 -0.38 16.75
N SER A 145 7.22 -1.25 17.54
CA SER A 145 7.74 -2.60 17.82
C SER A 145 7.73 -3.53 16.60
N ILE A 146 6.92 -3.23 15.58
CA ILE A 146 6.83 -4.06 14.37
C ILE A 146 8.08 -3.91 13.49
N GLY A 147 8.80 -2.79 13.58
CA GLY A 147 9.96 -2.50 12.72
C GLY A 147 9.57 -2.29 11.26
N ALA A 148 9.12 -3.35 10.59
CA ALA A 148 8.57 -3.32 9.24
C ALA A 148 7.65 -4.52 8.93
N ILE A 149 6.80 -4.35 7.93
CA ILE A 149 5.84 -5.36 7.44
C ILE A 149 5.98 -5.49 5.93
N VAL A 150 6.00 -6.74 5.44
CA VAL A 150 5.82 -7.06 4.02
C VAL A 150 4.33 -7.24 3.75
N LEU A 151 3.77 -6.50 2.80
CA LEU A 151 2.42 -6.72 2.31
C LEU A 151 2.42 -7.80 1.22
N ILE A 152 1.37 -8.61 1.23
CA ILE A 152 1.11 -9.62 0.21
C ILE A 152 0.28 -8.95 -0.88
N GLY A 153 0.83 -8.91 -2.10
CA GLY A 153 0.17 -8.32 -3.26
C GLY A 153 -1.00 -9.18 -3.77
N GLU A 154 -2.05 -8.52 -4.20
CA GLU A 154 -3.15 -9.10 -4.98
C GLU A 154 -2.79 -9.09 -6.46
N ARG A 155 -3.34 -10.07 -7.21
CA ARG A 155 -3.15 -10.15 -8.66
C ARG A 155 -4.00 -9.10 -9.36
N LEU A 156 -3.33 -8.15 -10.00
CA LEU A 156 -3.98 -7.08 -10.76
C LEU A 156 -4.41 -7.55 -12.14
N GLY A 157 -3.71 -8.53 -12.72
CA GLY A 157 -4.05 -9.11 -14.02
C GLY A 157 -5.34 -9.94 -14.03
N ALA A 158 -6.01 -10.13 -12.89
CA ALA A 158 -7.25 -10.89 -12.75
C ALA A 158 -8.48 -10.00 -12.42
N LEU A 159 -8.30 -8.67 -12.40
CA LEU A 159 -9.36 -7.72 -12.12
C LEU A 159 -10.03 -7.30 -13.44
N ASP A 160 -10.98 -8.12 -13.88
CA ASP A 160 -11.92 -7.82 -14.98
C ASP A 160 -13.11 -6.97 -14.50
#